data_AF-A0A382IG54-F1
#
_entry.id   AF-A0A382IG54-F1
#
_cell.length_a   1.000
_cell.length_b   1.000
_cell.length_c   1.000
_cell.angle_alpha   90.00
_cell.angle_beta   90.00
_cell.angle_gamma   90.00
#
_symmetry.space_group_name_H-M   'P 1'
#
loop_
_entity.id
_entity.type
_entity.pdbx_description
1 polymer ?
#
loop_
_entity_poly.entity_id
_entity_poly.type
_entity_poly.pdbx_seq_one_letter_code
_entity_poly.pdbx_strand_id
1 'polypeptide(L)'
;MHRVQISGTGLFTPSESISNAELVESYNKFVDEHNVEHQKEIEGGSIQPLEKSSVEFIEKASGVKSRFVQNKSGILDTSFMRPKMRERDEEELSNLAE
;
A
#
# COMPACT_ATOMS: atom_id res chain seq x y z
N MET A 1 -4.61 43.22 19.35
CA MET A 1 -4.53 42.02 18.48
C MET A 1 -3.62 41.00 19.15
N HIS A 2 -4.07 39.77 19.36
CA HIS A 2 -3.18 38.68 19.80
C HIS A 2 -2.44 38.10 18.60
N ARG A 3 -1.11 37.97 18.71
CA ARG A 3 -0.28 37.26 17.73
C ARG A 3 -0.39 35.76 18.00
N VAL A 4 -1.20 35.07 17.21
CA VAL A 4 -1.25 33.61 17.17
C VAL A 4 -0.29 33.15 16.09
N GLN A 5 0.55 32.14 16.40
CA GLN A 5 1.53 31.58 15.49
C GLN A 5 1.67 30.07 15.72
N ILE A 6 2.01 29.32 14.67
CA ILE A 6 2.43 27.92 14.81
C ILE A 6 3.84 27.95 15.41
N SER A 7 3.97 27.54 16.67
CA SER A 7 5.24 27.59 17.40
C SER A 7 6.08 26.31 17.27
N GLY A 8 5.55 25.26 16.65
CA GLY A 8 6.26 24.01 16.44
C GLY A 8 5.48 23.00 15.62
N THR A 9 6.20 22.05 15.04
CA THR A 9 5.68 20.91 14.28
C THR A 9 6.50 19.66 14.62
N GLY A 10 5.85 18.50 14.71
CA GLY A 10 6.49 17.19 14.81
C GLY A 10 6.17 16.34 13.57
N LEU A 11 7.09 15.46 13.20
CA LEU A 11 6.90 14.48 12.13
C LEU A 11 7.61 13.18 12.50
N PHE A 12 6.87 12.08 12.44
CA PHE A 12 7.43 10.74 12.48
C PHE A 12 7.28 10.08 11.10
N THR A 13 8.23 9.26 10.70
CA THR A 13 8.19 8.49 9.45
C THR A 13 8.76 7.11 9.71
N PRO A 14 8.04 6.02 9.35
CA PRO A 14 8.55 4.68 9.54
C PRO A 14 9.77 4.41 8.65
N SER A 15 10.58 3.43 9.01
CA SER A 15 11.87 3.16 8.36
C SER A 15 11.74 2.54 6.97
N GLU A 16 10.67 1.79 6.71
CA GLU A 16 10.48 1.09 5.45
C GLU A 16 9.78 1.97 4.42
N SER A 17 10.17 1.81 3.15
CA SER A 17 9.53 2.49 2.02
C SER A 17 9.30 1.54 0.85
N ILE A 18 8.25 1.81 0.09
CA ILE A 18 7.87 1.08 -1.12
C ILE A 18 7.95 2.05 -2.31
N SER A 19 8.76 1.69 -3.30
CA SER A 19 8.80 2.39 -4.59
C SER A 19 7.56 2.04 -5.44
N ASN A 20 7.25 2.86 -6.45
CA ASN A 20 6.22 2.50 -7.42
C ASN A 20 6.54 1.19 -8.15
N ALA A 21 7.82 0.93 -8.46
CA ALA A 21 8.24 -0.28 -9.15
C ALA A 21 7.89 -1.54 -8.34
N GLU A 22 8.24 -1.58 -7.05
CA GLU A 22 7.94 -2.71 -6.17
C GLU A 22 6.42 -2.91 -5.99
N LEU A 23 5.68 -1.82 -5.84
CA LEU A 23 4.23 -1.88 -5.67
C LEU A 23 3.53 -2.41 -6.94
N VAL A 24 3.95 -1.93 -8.10
CA VAL A 24 3.41 -2.34 -9.41
C VAL A 24 3.78 -3.78 -9.71
N GLU A 25 5.01 -4.20 -9.42
CA GLU A 25 5.45 -5.59 -9.57
C GLU A 25 4.58 -6.54 -8.74
N SER A 26 4.40 -6.24 -7.44
CA SER A 26 3.55 -7.04 -6.55
C SER A 26 2.10 -7.07 -7.04
N TYR A 27 1.50 -5.92 -7.35
CA TYR A 27 0.12 -5.86 -7.83
C TYR A 27 -0.09 -6.60 -9.15
N ASN A 28 0.82 -6.42 -10.13
CA ASN A 28 0.68 -7.07 -11.43
C ASN A 28 0.84 -8.58 -11.33
N LYS A 29 1.68 -9.06 -10.41
CA LYS A 29 1.78 -10.49 -10.11
C LYS A 29 0.47 -11.02 -9.50
N PHE A 30 -0.13 -10.30 -8.56
CA PHE A 30 -1.45 -10.65 -8.02
C PHE A 30 -2.53 -10.69 -9.12
N VAL A 31 -2.53 -9.71 -10.03
CA VAL A 31 -3.47 -9.67 -11.17
C VAL A 31 -3.31 -10.91 -12.06
N ASP A 32 -2.08 -11.33 -12.35
CA ASP A 32 -1.81 -12.55 -13.12
C ASP A 32 -2.33 -13.80 -12.38
N GLU A 33 -2.03 -13.94 -11.09
CA GLU A 33 -2.50 -15.05 -10.25
C GLU A 33 -4.04 -15.12 -10.20
N HIS A 34 -4.68 -13.98 -9.92
CA HIS A 34 -6.14 -13.86 -9.83
C HIS A 34 -6.84 -14.19 -11.15
N ASN A 35 -6.36 -13.65 -12.27
CA ASN A 35 -7.00 -13.86 -13.57
C ASN A 35 -6.84 -15.29 -14.07
N VAL A 36 -5.74 -15.97 -13.72
CA VAL A 36 -5.56 -17.41 -14.00
C VAL A 36 -6.51 -18.25 -13.15
N GLU A 37 -6.62 -17.95 -11.85
CA GLU A 37 -7.52 -18.66 -10.94
C GLU A 37 -8.99 -18.55 -11.37
N HIS A 38 -9.41 -17.35 -11.80
CA HIS A 38 -10.80 -17.05 -12.16
C HIS A 38 -11.08 -17.13 -13.68
N GLN A 39 -10.19 -17.76 -14.46
CA GLN A 39 -10.27 -17.76 -15.92
C GLN A 39 -11.65 -18.21 -16.45
N LYS A 40 -12.24 -19.27 -15.88
CA LYS A 40 -13.55 -19.78 -16.30
C LYS A 40 -14.69 -18.79 -16.04
N GLU A 41 -14.62 -18.08 -14.93
CA GLU A 41 -15.62 -17.08 -14.53
C GLU A 41 -15.50 -15.82 -15.39
N ILE A 42 -14.27 -15.47 -15.76
CA ILE A 42 -13.98 -14.39 -16.70
C ILE A 42 -14.51 -14.73 -18.10
N GLU A 43 -14.23 -15.93 -18.61
CA GLU A 43 -14.76 -16.41 -19.90
C GLU A 43 -16.29 -16.52 -19.91
N GLY A 44 -16.88 -16.89 -18.76
CA GLY A 44 -18.32 -16.93 -18.54
C GLY A 44 -18.96 -15.55 -18.32
N GLY A 45 -18.18 -14.50 -18.18
CA GLY A 45 -18.65 -13.13 -17.99
C GLY A 45 -19.21 -12.81 -16.59
N SER A 46 -19.03 -13.69 -15.61
CA SER A 46 -19.48 -13.45 -14.23
C SER A 46 -18.53 -12.53 -13.45
N ILE A 47 -17.25 -12.53 -13.81
CA ILE A 47 -16.22 -11.66 -13.23
C ILE A 47 -15.49 -10.93 -14.36
N GLN A 48 -15.13 -9.67 -14.14
CA GLN A 48 -14.27 -8.93 -15.07
C GLN A 48 -12.80 -9.20 -14.75
N PRO A 49 -11.93 -9.36 -15.76
CA PRO A 49 -10.51 -9.54 -15.53
C PRO A 49 -9.93 -8.29 -14.85
N LEU A 50 -9.03 -8.51 -13.89
CA LEU A 50 -8.29 -7.40 -13.29
C LEU A 50 -7.30 -6.83 -14.30
N GLU A 51 -7.14 -5.51 -14.28
CA GLU A 51 -6.18 -4.79 -15.13
C GLU A 51 -4.86 -4.56 -14.39
N LYS A 52 -3.76 -4.58 -15.14
CA LYS A 52 -2.43 -4.26 -14.60
C LYS A 52 -2.26 -2.76 -14.41
N SER A 53 -1.40 -2.41 -13.46
CA SER A 53 -0.95 -1.03 -13.25
C SER A 53 0.44 -0.81 -13.85
N SER A 54 0.88 0.44 -13.90
CA SER A 54 2.23 0.83 -14.32
C SER A 54 2.81 1.94 -13.46
N VAL A 55 4.14 2.02 -13.43
CA VAL A 55 4.86 3.06 -12.68
C VAL A 55 4.54 4.44 -13.26
N GLU A 56 4.53 4.55 -14.58
CA GLU A 56 4.25 5.78 -15.33
C GLU A 56 2.84 6.28 -15.05
N PHE A 57 1.86 5.38 -14.92
CA PHE A 57 0.50 5.73 -14.57
C PHE A 57 0.44 6.40 -13.19
N ILE A 58 1.05 5.78 -12.17
CA ILE A 58 1.04 6.31 -10.80
C ILE A 58 1.71 7.69 -10.76
N GLU A 59 2.88 7.84 -11.38
CA GLU A 59 3.62 9.10 -11.40
C GLU A 59 2.85 10.19 -12.16
N LYS A 60 2.29 9.89 -13.32
CA LYS A 60 1.54 10.88 -14.12
C LYS A 60 0.22 11.28 -13.47
N ALA A 61 -0.46 10.35 -12.81
CA ALA A 61 -1.76 10.59 -12.18
C ALA A 61 -1.63 11.35 -10.85
N SER A 62 -0.55 11.14 -10.09
CA SER A 62 -0.45 11.64 -8.70
C SER A 62 0.85 12.38 -8.35
N GLY A 63 1.91 12.24 -9.15
CA GLY A 63 3.26 12.71 -8.82
C GLY A 63 3.99 11.89 -7.74
N VAL A 64 3.35 10.86 -7.17
CA VAL A 64 3.94 10.02 -6.12
C VAL A 64 4.97 9.08 -6.72
N LYS A 65 6.15 8.99 -6.10
CA LYS A 65 7.26 8.10 -6.52
C LYS A 65 7.50 6.94 -5.54
N SER A 66 7.29 7.20 -4.25
CA SER A 66 7.43 6.23 -3.18
C SER A 66 6.55 6.62 -2.00
N ARG A 67 6.36 5.69 -1.06
CA ARG A 67 5.68 5.92 0.22
C ARG A 67 6.37 5.16 1.35
N PHE A 68 6.38 5.75 2.53
CA PHE A 68 6.80 5.06 3.75
C PHE A 68 5.68 4.20 4.29
N VAL A 69 6.01 3.02 4.83
CA VAL A 69 5.05 2.03 5.31
C VAL A 69 5.54 1.41 6.62
N GLN A 70 4.60 0.94 7.45
CA GLN A 70 4.95 0.28 8.72
C GLN A 70 5.46 -1.15 8.54
N ASN A 71 5.02 -1.84 7.49
CA ASN A 71 5.47 -3.19 7.15
C ASN A 71 5.38 -3.41 5.63
N LYS A 72 6.55 -3.52 4.99
CA LYS A 72 6.74 -3.68 3.55
C LYS A 72 6.48 -5.11 3.11
N SER A 73 6.98 -6.08 3.87
CA SER A 73 6.92 -7.50 3.50
C SER A 73 5.49 -8.03 3.37
N GLY A 74 4.56 -7.60 4.22
CA GLY A 74 3.15 -7.98 4.13
C GLY A 74 2.40 -7.30 2.98
N ILE A 75 2.73 -6.03 2.70
CA ILE A 75 2.10 -5.28 1.59
C ILE A 75 2.49 -5.88 0.24
N LEU A 76 3.76 -6.26 0.06
CA LEU A 76 4.27 -6.78 -1.22
C LEU A 76 3.99 -8.28 -1.45
N ASP A 77 3.49 -8.99 -0.44
CA ASP A 77 3.10 -10.40 -0.52
C ASP A 77 1.74 -10.55 -1.21
N THR A 78 1.71 -11.14 -2.42
CA THR A 78 0.48 -11.26 -3.23
C THR A 78 -0.60 -12.12 -2.57
N SER A 79 -0.23 -12.98 -1.62
CA SER A 79 -1.19 -13.79 -0.85
C SER A 79 -1.82 -13.05 0.33
N PHE A 80 -1.27 -11.89 0.72
CA PHE A 80 -1.65 -11.19 1.95
C PHE A 80 -2.06 -9.72 1.73
N MET A 81 -1.31 -9.00 0.89
CA MET A 81 -1.55 -7.63 0.40
C MET A 81 -1.93 -6.58 1.47
N ARG A 82 -1.39 -6.70 2.68
CA ARG A 82 -1.60 -5.75 3.79
C ARG A 82 -0.45 -5.79 4.81
N PRO A 83 -0.26 -4.78 5.67
CA PRO A 83 0.80 -4.82 6.69
C PRO A 83 0.66 -6.02 7.65
N LYS A 84 1.75 -6.78 7.85
CA LYS A 84 1.85 -7.82 8.88
C LYS A 84 2.23 -7.17 10.22
N MET A 85 1.22 -6.72 10.95
CA MET A 85 1.42 -6.14 12.29
C MET A 85 1.24 -7.20 13.37
N ARG A 86 2.08 -7.15 14.40
CA ARG A 86 1.86 -7.96 15.61
C ARG A 86 0.70 -7.42 16.43
N GLU A 87 0.09 -8.32 17.19
CA GLU A 87 -0.78 -7.93 18.31
C GLU A 87 0.06 -7.26 19.41
N ARG A 88 -0.60 -6.40 20.20
CA ARG A 88 -0.02 -5.65 21.30
C ARG A 88 -0.75 -5.93 22.59
N ASP A 89 -0.03 -5.87 23.70
CA ASP A 89 -0.64 -5.92 25.02
C ASP A 89 -1.34 -4.59 25.35
N GLU A 90 -2.27 -4.61 26.31
CA GLU A 90 -3.06 -3.43 26.70
C GLU A 90 -2.22 -2.28 27.27
N GLU A 91 -1.04 -2.58 27.81
CA GLU A 91 -0.11 -1.60 28.39
C GLU A 91 0.83 -0.97 27.34
N GLU A 92 0.87 -1.52 26.13
CA GLU A 92 1.74 -1.03 25.06
C GLU A 92 1.10 0.11 24.26
N LEU A 93 1.93 1.07 23.81
CA LEU A 93 1.46 2.15 22.95
C LEU A 93 1.00 1.63 21.58
N SER A 94 -0.14 2.16 21.12
CA SER A 94 -0.66 1.89 19.77
C SER A 94 0.30 2.37 18.67
N ASN A 95 0.24 1.73 17.50
CA ASN A 95 0.96 2.17 16.29
C ASN A 95 0.68 3.63 15.90
N LEU A 96 -0.52 4.12 16.23
CA LEU A 96 -1.02 5.44 15.85
C LEU A 96 -1.17 6.36 17.07
N ALA A 97 -0.55 6.02 18.20
CA ALA A 97 -0.50 6.93 19.34
C ALA A 97 0.39 8.13 18.98
N GLU A 98 -0.23 9.26 18.67
CA GLU A 98 0.39 10.59 18.48
C GLU A 98 0.30 11.43 19.76
#